data_AF-A0A1E2SIY3-F1
#
_entry.id   AF-A0A1E2SIY3-F1
#
_cell.length_a   1.000
_cell.length_b   1.000
_cell.length_c   1.000
_cell.angle_alpha   90.00
_cell.angle_beta   90.00
_cell.angle_gamma   90.00
#
_symmetry.space_group_name_H-M   'P 1'
#
loop_
_entity.id
_entity.type
_entity.pdbx_description
1 polymer ?
#
loop_
_entity_poly.entity_id
_entity_poly.type
_entity_poly.pdbx_seq_one_letter_code
_entity_poly.pdbx_strand_id
1 'polypeptide(L)'
;MDDEWFAVCYFYSAYHTVKAAFIEDPVFDDMSRLSGIDQFLIMEDRYATSHHGRVSGGRRRMGVNDVVTRIYPEIATEYVRLHMASVAVHYSHGLGVISTESVKGDFARVVECYLSGAMHA
;
A
#
# COMPACT_ATOMS: atom_id res chain seq x y z
N MET A 1 -24.15 -2.51 -10.17
CA MET A 1 -23.15 -1.66 -9.50
C MET A 1 -22.72 -2.28 -8.16
N ASP A 2 -23.61 -2.97 -7.44
CA ASP A 2 -23.27 -3.67 -6.19
C ASP A 2 -22.21 -4.79 -6.34
N ASP A 3 -22.07 -5.35 -7.53
CA ASP A 3 -21.20 -6.49 -7.81
C ASP A 3 -19.70 -6.15 -7.89
N GLU A 4 -19.31 -4.86 -7.79
CA GLU A 4 -17.91 -4.42 -7.89
C GLU A 4 -17.26 -4.17 -6.51
N TRP A 5 -18.04 -4.22 -5.42
CA TRP A 5 -17.56 -3.97 -4.05
C TRP A 5 -16.49 -4.97 -3.58
N PHE A 6 -16.34 -6.11 -4.26
CA PHE A 6 -15.22 -7.01 -4.01
C PHE A 6 -13.87 -6.28 -4.13
N ALA A 7 -13.72 -5.32 -5.05
CA ALA A 7 -12.47 -4.60 -5.24
C ALA A 7 -12.08 -3.76 -4.02
N VAL A 8 -13.09 -3.16 -3.37
CA VAL A 8 -12.90 -2.44 -2.11
C VAL A 8 -12.49 -3.41 -1.00
N CYS A 9 -13.14 -4.57 -0.89
CA CYS A 9 -12.79 -5.59 0.10
C CYS A 9 -11.36 -6.12 -0.09
N TYR A 10 -10.95 -6.42 -1.32
CA TYR A 10 -9.58 -6.86 -1.62
C TYR A 10 -8.56 -5.78 -1.32
N PHE A 11 -8.84 -4.52 -1.66
CA PHE A 11 -7.95 -3.42 -1.31
C PHE A 11 -7.78 -3.29 0.22
N TYR A 12 -8.87 -3.27 1.00
CA TYR A 12 -8.73 -3.15 2.46
C TYR A 12 -8.07 -4.37 3.10
N SER A 13 -8.25 -5.55 2.53
CA SER A 13 -7.50 -6.75 2.93
C SER A 13 -6.00 -6.56 2.67
N ALA A 14 -5.61 -6.10 1.47
CA ALA A 14 -4.22 -5.78 1.13
C ALA A 14 -3.64 -4.68 2.03
N TYR A 15 -4.42 -3.63 2.30
CA TYR A 15 -4.07 -2.55 3.20
C TYR A 15 -3.71 -3.09 4.59
N HIS A 16 -4.54 -3.97 5.16
CA HIS A 16 -4.26 -4.54 6.48
C HIS A 16 -3.04 -5.48 6.46
N THR A 17 -2.83 -6.24 5.40
CA THR A 17 -1.59 -7.04 5.21
C THR A 17 -0.35 -6.15 5.19
N VAL A 18 -0.38 -5.07 4.41
CA VAL A 18 0.71 -4.10 4.33
C VAL A 18 0.94 -3.41 5.68
N LYS A 19 -0.14 -3.06 6.40
CA LYS A 19 -0.03 -2.47 7.73
C LYS A 19 0.61 -3.43 8.73
N ALA A 20 0.35 -4.73 8.65
CA ALA A 20 1.05 -5.72 9.46
C ALA A 20 2.56 -5.70 9.16
N ALA A 21 2.95 -5.72 7.88
CA ALA A 21 4.35 -5.61 7.48
C ALA A 21 5.01 -4.32 8.00
N PHE A 22 4.35 -3.16 7.93
CA PHE A 22 4.90 -1.91 8.49
C PHE A 22 5.20 -2.01 9.99
N ILE A 23 4.36 -2.72 10.74
CA ILE A 23 4.54 -2.90 12.18
C ILE A 23 5.64 -3.91 12.48
N GLU A 24 5.82 -4.93 11.64
CA GLU A 24 6.79 -6.00 11.86
C GLU A 24 8.18 -5.70 11.29
N ASP A 25 8.27 -4.85 10.26
CA ASP A 25 9.52 -4.59 9.55
C ASP A 25 10.50 -3.76 10.40
N PRO A 26 11.67 -4.34 10.76
CA PRO A 26 12.68 -3.67 11.58
C PRO A 26 13.35 -2.49 10.87
N VAL A 27 13.16 -2.29 9.56
CA VAL A 27 13.64 -1.10 8.86
C VAL A 27 13.11 0.17 9.54
N PHE A 28 11.88 0.14 10.08
CA PHE A 28 11.29 1.28 10.77
C PHE A 28 11.87 1.58 12.15
N ASP A 29 12.75 0.72 12.67
CA ASP A 29 13.48 0.93 13.92
C ASP A 29 14.93 1.43 13.67
N ASP A 30 15.34 1.58 12.40
CA ASP A 30 16.67 2.02 11.99
C ASP A 30 16.60 3.23 11.04
N MET A 31 16.75 4.43 11.63
CA MET A 31 16.74 5.70 10.88
C MET A 31 17.85 5.78 9.81
N SER A 32 19.00 5.15 10.04
CA SER A 32 20.08 5.17 9.06
C SER A 32 19.69 4.37 7.83
N ARG A 33 19.10 3.18 8.00
CA ARG A 33 18.58 2.37 6.89
C ARG A 33 17.45 3.07 6.14
N LEU A 34 16.46 3.63 6.84
CA LEU A 34 15.36 4.39 6.22
C LEU A 34 15.88 5.56 5.37
N SER A 35 16.80 6.36 5.91
CA SER A 35 17.36 7.51 5.19
C SER A 35 18.18 7.09 3.97
N GLY A 36 18.74 5.88 3.98
CA GLY A 36 19.40 5.27 2.82
C GLY A 36 18.44 4.87 1.71
N ILE A 37 17.16 4.63 2.04
CA ILE A 37 16.09 4.33 1.07
C ILE A 37 15.51 5.63 0.50
N ASP A 38 15.03 6.53 1.37
CA ASP A 38 14.54 7.86 1.00
C ASP A 38 14.71 8.83 2.18
N GLN A 39 15.34 9.98 1.94
CA GLN A 39 15.60 10.99 2.95
C GLN A 39 14.34 11.57 3.64
N PHE A 40 13.16 11.38 3.04
CA PHE A 40 11.88 11.85 3.57
C PHE A 40 11.14 10.79 4.39
N LEU A 41 11.63 9.55 4.42
CA LEU A 41 11.07 8.51 5.29
C LEU A 41 11.51 8.73 6.73
N ILE A 42 10.58 8.55 7.65
CA ILE A 42 10.83 8.55 9.09
C ILE A 42 10.25 7.29 9.73
N MET A 43 10.74 6.94 10.92
CA MET A 43 10.30 5.75 11.66
C MET A 43 8.78 5.75 11.90
N GLU A 44 8.20 6.93 12.14
CA GLU A 44 6.76 7.09 12.39
C GLU A 44 5.89 6.84 11.15
N ASP A 45 6.44 6.80 9.93
CA ASP A 45 5.68 6.46 8.72
C ASP A 45 5.13 5.03 8.77
N ARG A 46 5.66 4.15 9.66
CA ARG A 46 5.07 2.85 9.98
C ARG A 46 3.62 2.96 10.46
N TYR A 47 3.24 4.11 11.01
CA TYR A 47 1.89 4.39 11.50
C TYR A 47 1.05 5.21 10.52
N ALA A 48 1.49 5.42 9.28
CA ALA A 48 0.70 6.13 8.27
C ALA A 48 -0.69 5.49 8.09
N THR A 49 -1.73 6.31 8.08
CA THR A 49 -3.14 5.89 7.92
C THR A 49 -3.80 6.46 6.68
N SER A 50 -3.25 7.53 6.10
CA SER A 50 -3.74 8.10 4.85
C SER A 50 -3.19 7.31 3.67
N HIS A 51 -4.02 7.01 2.66
CA HIS A 51 -3.55 6.28 1.47
C HIS A 51 -2.52 7.07 0.68
N HIS A 52 -2.69 8.40 0.58
CA HIS A 52 -1.73 9.32 -0.04
C HIS A 52 -1.12 10.26 0.97
N GLY A 53 0.16 10.57 0.76
CA GLY A 53 0.88 11.59 1.49
C GLY A 53 0.32 12.98 1.24
N ARG A 54 0.61 13.88 2.18
CA ARG A 54 0.17 15.27 2.12
C ARG A 54 1.32 16.18 2.50
N VAL A 55 1.43 17.30 1.81
CA VAL A 55 2.30 18.39 2.23
C VAL A 55 1.48 19.33 3.10
N SER A 56 1.91 19.54 4.33
CA SER A 56 1.28 20.49 5.25
C SER A 56 2.37 21.23 6.02
N GLY A 57 2.28 22.57 6.06
CA GLY A 57 3.27 23.41 6.75
C GLY A 57 4.71 23.22 6.26
N GLY A 58 4.90 22.92 4.97
CA GLY A 58 6.23 22.70 4.37
C GLY A 58 6.86 21.32 4.65
N ARG A 59 6.19 20.43 5.41
CA ARG A 59 6.64 19.06 5.63
C ARG A 59 5.79 18.06 4.83
N ARG A 60 6.45 17.13 4.14
CA ARG A 60 5.80 15.99 3.49
C ARG A 60 5.55 14.91 4.54
N ARG A 61 4.30 14.50 4.70
CA ARG A 61 3.92 13.27 5.41
C ARG A 61 3.66 12.20 4.38
N MET A 62 4.22 11.01 4.58
CA MET A 62 3.99 9.89 3.67
C MET A 62 2.62 9.28 3.91
N GLY A 63 1.96 8.89 2.82
CA GLY A 63 0.81 7.99 2.89
C GLY A 63 1.26 6.54 2.73
N VAL A 64 0.35 5.61 2.95
CA VAL A 64 0.65 4.18 2.81
C VAL A 64 1.16 3.83 1.41
N ASN A 65 0.60 4.43 0.35
CA ASN A 65 1.09 4.22 -1.02
C ASN A 65 2.52 4.74 -1.21
N ASP A 66 2.85 5.88 -0.60
CA ASP A 66 4.20 6.44 -0.68
C ASP A 66 5.22 5.52 -0.01
N VAL A 67 4.88 4.97 1.17
CA VAL A 67 5.72 4.06 1.94
C VAL A 67 5.89 2.73 1.20
N VAL A 68 4.80 2.11 0.75
CA VAL A 68 4.85 0.85 -0.02
C VAL A 68 5.74 1.00 -1.25
N THR A 69 5.59 2.08 -2.02
CA THR A 69 6.36 2.30 -3.25
C THR A 69 7.86 2.41 -2.99
N ARG A 70 8.27 2.81 -1.78
CA ARG A 70 9.68 3.03 -1.41
C ARG A 70 10.29 1.83 -0.71
N ILE A 71 9.56 1.24 0.24
CA ILE A 71 10.06 0.17 1.10
C ILE A 71 9.82 -1.21 0.47
N TYR A 72 8.72 -1.40 -0.25
CA TYR A 72 8.32 -2.71 -0.82
C TYR A 72 8.08 -2.61 -2.33
N PRO A 73 9.13 -2.34 -3.13
CA PRO A 73 8.99 -2.18 -4.58
C PRO A 73 8.41 -3.43 -5.28
N GLU A 74 8.54 -4.62 -4.68
CA GLU A 74 8.08 -5.91 -5.21
C GLU A 74 6.55 -6.04 -5.32
N ILE A 75 5.81 -5.20 -4.60
CA ILE A 75 4.33 -5.18 -4.58
C ILE A 75 3.75 -3.81 -4.93
N ALA A 76 4.59 -2.80 -5.20
CA ALA A 76 4.15 -1.42 -5.31
C ALA A 76 3.10 -1.24 -6.42
N THR A 77 3.30 -1.91 -7.55
CA THR A 77 2.42 -1.79 -8.71
C THR A 77 1.05 -2.41 -8.44
N GLU A 78 1.01 -3.60 -7.83
CA GLU A 78 -0.19 -4.33 -7.45
C GLU A 78 -0.99 -3.58 -6.39
N TYR A 79 -0.30 -3.11 -5.35
CA TYR A 79 -0.94 -2.39 -4.25
C TYR A 79 -1.58 -1.07 -4.71
N VAL A 80 -0.88 -0.31 -5.57
CA VAL A 80 -1.44 0.92 -6.15
C VAL A 80 -2.63 0.61 -7.05
N ARG A 81 -2.58 -0.45 -7.87
CA ARG A 81 -3.71 -0.88 -8.72
C ARG A 81 -4.94 -1.25 -7.89
N LEU A 82 -4.77 -1.97 -6.78
CA LEU A 82 -5.86 -2.28 -5.84
C LEU A 82 -6.47 -1.00 -5.24
N HIS A 83 -5.64 -0.03 -4.84
CA HIS A 83 -6.14 1.25 -4.33
C HIS A 83 -6.95 2.00 -5.39
N MET A 84 -6.46 2.05 -6.63
CA MET A 84 -7.17 2.70 -7.73
C MET A 84 -8.51 2.01 -8.04
N ALA A 85 -8.56 0.68 -8.03
CA ALA A 85 -9.79 -0.08 -8.20
C ALA A 85 -10.82 0.24 -7.10
N SER A 86 -10.37 0.30 -5.84
CA SER A 86 -11.21 0.67 -4.70
C SER A 86 -11.78 2.09 -4.84
N VAL A 87 -10.94 3.06 -5.20
CA VAL A 87 -11.35 4.45 -5.45
C VAL A 87 -12.40 4.53 -6.57
N ALA A 88 -12.18 3.81 -7.68
CA ALA A 88 -13.11 3.80 -8.81
C ALA A 88 -14.51 3.32 -8.42
N VAL A 89 -14.58 2.26 -7.60
CA VAL A 89 -15.86 1.74 -7.06
C VAL A 89 -16.49 2.73 -6.08
N HIS A 90 -15.71 3.25 -5.11
CA HIS A 90 -16.23 4.18 -4.10
C HIS A 90 -16.84 5.45 -4.69
N TYR A 91 -16.27 5.99 -5.76
CA TYR A 91 -16.73 7.22 -6.39
C TYR A 91 -17.60 6.96 -7.63
N SER A 92 -18.21 5.78 -7.74
CA SER A 92 -19.20 5.43 -8.79
C SER A 92 -18.69 5.57 -10.23
N HIS A 93 -17.38 5.43 -10.44
CA HIS A 93 -16.80 5.37 -11.80
C HIS A 93 -16.89 3.97 -12.41
N GLY A 94 -17.11 2.94 -11.58
CA GLY A 94 -17.07 1.54 -11.97
C GLY A 94 -15.64 1.07 -12.29
N LEU A 95 -15.45 -0.24 -12.46
CA LEU A 95 -14.11 -0.81 -12.66
C LEU A 95 -13.57 -0.62 -14.08
N GLY A 96 -14.43 -0.32 -15.05
CA GLY A 96 -14.04 -0.11 -16.45
C GLY A 96 -13.32 -1.33 -17.04
N VAL A 97 -12.01 -1.21 -17.23
CA VAL A 97 -11.14 -2.29 -17.77
C VAL A 97 -10.53 -3.20 -16.70
N ILE A 98 -10.71 -2.89 -15.42
CA ILE A 98 -10.18 -3.68 -14.31
C ILE A 98 -11.07 -4.90 -14.12
N SER A 99 -10.52 -6.10 -14.28
CA SER A 99 -11.28 -7.35 -14.12
C SER A 99 -11.20 -7.90 -12.70
N THR A 100 -12.17 -8.72 -12.33
CA THR A 100 -12.17 -9.47 -11.07
C THR A 100 -10.90 -10.32 -10.90
N GLU A 101 -10.43 -10.95 -11.98
CA GLU A 101 -9.21 -11.75 -11.99
C GLU A 101 -7.97 -10.91 -11.71
N SER A 102 -7.88 -9.69 -12.29
CA SER A 102 -6.74 -8.80 -12.02
C SER A 102 -6.69 -8.35 -10.56
N VAL A 103 -7.84 -8.02 -9.95
CA VAL A 103 -7.91 -7.64 -8.54
C VAL A 103 -7.49 -8.80 -7.63
N LYS A 104 -7.98 -10.02 -7.93
CA LYS A 104 -7.58 -11.22 -7.21
C LYS A 104 -6.09 -11.51 -7.33
N GLY A 105 -5.54 -11.37 -8.54
CA GLY A 105 -4.11 -11.58 -8.81
C GLY A 105 -3.23 -10.58 -8.06
N ASP A 106 -3.59 -9.30 -8.09
CA ASP A 106 -2.85 -8.24 -7.39
C ASP A 106 -2.88 -8.46 -5.88
N PHE A 107 -4.03 -8.85 -5.31
CA PHE A 107 -4.12 -9.20 -3.89
C PHE A 107 -3.29 -10.43 -3.54
N ALA A 108 -3.37 -11.49 -4.34
CA ALA A 108 -2.62 -12.72 -4.11
C ALA A 108 -1.11 -12.46 -4.09
N ARG A 109 -0.62 -11.58 -4.97
CA ARG A 109 0.78 -11.16 -5.01
C ARG A 109 1.21 -10.44 -3.73
N VAL A 110 0.39 -9.52 -3.21
CA VAL A 110 0.66 -8.83 -1.93
C VAL A 110 0.76 -9.84 -0.79
N VAL A 111 -0.19 -10.77 -0.70
CA VAL A 111 -0.20 -11.80 0.36
C VAL A 111 1.00 -12.75 0.24
N GLU A 112 1.35 -13.19 -0.95
CA GLU A 112 2.52 -14.04 -1.19
C GLU A 112 3.82 -13.36 -0.72
N CYS A 113 4.01 -12.08 -1.06
CA CYS A 113 5.16 -11.31 -0.62
C CYS A 113 5.23 -11.19 0.91
N TYR A 114 4.08 -10.94 1.56
CA TYR A 114 4.03 -10.90 3.01
C TYR A 114 4.39 -12.26 3.64
N LEU A 115 3.74 -13.34 3.21
CA LEU A 115 3.93 -14.68 3.79
C LEU A 115 5.33 -15.27 3.54
N SER A 116 5.97 -14.89 2.45
CA SER A 116 7.35 -15.30 2.14
C SER A 116 8.41 -14.47 2.87
N GLY A 117 8.02 -13.42 3.60
CA GLY A 117 8.94 -12.49 4.26
C GLY A 117 9.63 -11.52 3.30
N ALA A 118 9.18 -11.41 2.06
CA ALA A 118 9.70 -10.47 1.07
C ALA A 118 9.31 -9.01 1.38
N MET A 119 8.43 -8.79 2.36
CA MET A 119 8.09 -7.47 2.89
C MET A 119 8.88 -7.13 4.17
N HIS A 120 10.19 -7.35 4.12
CA HIS A 120 11.16 -6.92 5.14
C HIS A 120 12.36 -6.28 4.44
N ALA A 121 12.49 -4.97 4.54
CA ALA A 121 13.53 -4.18 3.86
C ALA A 121 14.85 -4.13 4.63
#